data_AF-A0A7W1MVE7-F1
#
_entry.id   AF-A0A7W1MVE7-F1
#
_cell.length_a   1.000
_cell.length_b   1.000
_cell.length_c   1.000
_cell.angle_alpha   90.00
_cell.angle_beta   90.00
_cell.angle_gamma   90.00
#
_symmetry.space_group_name_H-M   'P 1'
#
loop_
_entity.id
_entity.type
_entity.pdbx_description
1 polymer ?
#
loop_
_entity_poly.entity_id
_entity_poly.type
_entity_poly.pdbx_seq_one_letter_code
_entity_poly.pdbx_strand_id
1 'polypeptide(L)'
;MAATDVAGGQGAITLVNTATAGSLAMFTHRANPIVGKDSGVTAFVDDASAGSATFINEAAVISGGTSGVTNFFSKTTAAQGVFINDGSAVNGAIGGSTSFLLNSRAASAILIANGGSNGGDGGRIAFFDTATGDTARVELVGNGLLDLTVRKSKVLTLGSIEGDGLINLGSVNLVVGGSNLTTTFSGVILEGQSGSGSLTKSGTGTLVLSGASIYTGATIVSAGALQVANKTGSATGTGAVKVSAGILGGNGIIAGPVTVGTGSGAGAFLTPGQGARRPAALTIQSALTFKADATYVCTLNSKKAKADQVVANGITIESGAQFSLNTVANKKLTPGQIFSAISNTSAGPISGTFANLPDGSTFTAGRNSFQVSYKSGDGNDLTLTVVP
;
A
#
# COMPACT_ATOMS: atom_id res chain seq x y z
N MET A 1 27.58 -18.13 -11.20
CA MET A 1 28.71 -18.52 -10.32
C MET A 1 28.16 -18.75 -8.92
N ALA A 2 28.48 -19.86 -8.27
CA ALA A 2 28.13 -20.08 -6.86
C ALA A 2 29.26 -19.53 -6.00
N ALA A 3 28.94 -18.67 -5.04
CA ALA A 3 29.92 -18.15 -4.09
C ALA A 3 30.01 -19.11 -2.90
N THR A 4 30.63 -20.28 -3.10
CA THR A 4 31.03 -21.18 -2.01
C THR A 4 32.36 -21.85 -2.31
N ASP A 5 33.27 -21.82 -1.35
CA ASP A 5 34.41 -22.74 -1.33
C ASP A 5 33.97 -24.07 -0.69
N VAL A 6 34.37 -25.18 -1.29
CA VAL A 6 34.13 -26.57 -0.84
C VAL A 6 34.69 -26.85 0.56
N ALA A 7 35.51 -25.95 1.13
CA ALA A 7 36.10 -26.05 2.46
C ALA A 7 35.33 -25.33 3.59
N GLY A 8 34.14 -24.76 3.32
CA GLY A 8 33.33 -24.07 4.34
C GLY A 8 33.78 -22.62 4.64
N GLY A 9 34.59 -22.02 3.76
CA GLY A 9 34.93 -20.60 3.78
C GLY A 9 33.90 -19.72 3.05
N GLN A 10 33.94 -18.40 3.32
CA GLN A 10 33.08 -17.41 2.65
C GLN A 10 33.39 -17.38 1.16
N GLY A 11 32.42 -17.72 0.31
CA GLY A 11 32.49 -17.31 -1.09
C GLY A 11 32.12 -15.83 -1.18
N ALA A 12 33.08 -14.99 -1.58
CA ALA A 12 32.86 -13.54 -1.70
C ALA A 12 33.13 -13.07 -3.13
N ILE A 13 32.19 -12.31 -3.70
CA ILE A 13 32.37 -11.58 -4.94
C ILE A 13 32.25 -10.09 -4.61
N THR A 14 33.19 -9.28 -5.07
CA THR A 14 33.12 -7.83 -4.92
C THR A 14 33.29 -7.15 -6.27
N LEU A 15 32.30 -6.36 -6.67
CA LEU A 15 32.33 -5.51 -7.84
C LEU A 15 32.57 -4.07 -7.37
N VAL A 16 33.65 -3.45 -7.86
CA VAL A 16 34.11 -2.12 -7.42
C VAL A 16 34.18 -1.15 -8.61
N ASN A 17 34.26 0.15 -8.31
CA ASN A 17 34.30 1.20 -9.33
C ASN A 17 33.16 1.04 -10.33
N THR A 18 33.42 1.03 -11.63
CA THR A 18 32.39 0.92 -12.68
C THR A 18 32.10 -0.51 -13.12
N ALA A 19 32.48 -1.52 -12.32
CA ALA A 19 32.26 -2.92 -12.67
C ALA A 19 30.76 -3.25 -12.76
N THR A 20 30.39 -4.12 -13.70
CA THR A 20 29.03 -4.63 -13.83
C THR A 20 28.98 -6.14 -13.72
N ALA A 21 27.95 -6.67 -13.05
CA ALA A 21 27.65 -8.10 -13.04
C ALA A 21 27.16 -8.62 -14.40
N GLY A 22 26.83 -7.70 -15.33
CA GLY A 22 26.44 -8.00 -16.71
C GLY A 22 24.98 -8.37 -16.88
N SER A 23 24.67 -8.93 -18.05
CA SER A 23 23.33 -9.42 -18.41
C SER A 23 23.29 -10.95 -18.31
N LEU A 24 22.18 -11.50 -17.78
CA LEU A 24 21.90 -12.96 -17.73
C LEU A 24 22.84 -13.80 -16.83
N ALA A 25 23.65 -13.17 -15.99
CA ALA A 25 24.39 -13.89 -14.97
C ALA A 25 23.46 -14.30 -13.82
N MET A 26 23.68 -15.50 -13.26
CA MET A 26 23.05 -15.95 -12.03
C MET A 26 24.10 -16.15 -10.94
N PHE A 27 23.86 -15.54 -9.78
CA PHE A 27 24.69 -15.66 -8.59
C PHE A 27 23.86 -16.29 -7.47
N THR A 28 24.38 -17.38 -6.90
CA THR A 28 23.76 -18.03 -5.73
C THR A 28 24.71 -17.90 -4.55
N HIS A 29 24.20 -17.29 -3.49
CA HIS A 29 24.87 -17.10 -2.22
C HIS A 29 24.36 -18.14 -1.25
N ARG A 30 25.12 -19.22 -1.08
CA ARG A 30 24.67 -20.33 -0.24
C ARG A 30 24.88 -20.03 1.23
N ALA A 31 23.99 -20.54 2.06
CA ALA A 31 24.17 -20.53 3.50
C ALA A 31 25.28 -21.51 3.92
N ASN A 32 26.00 -21.16 4.97
CA ASN A 32 26.99 -22.03 5.57
C ASN A 32 26.31 -23.01 6.55
N PRO A 33 26.51 -24.33 6.41
CA PRO A 33 25.92 -25.31 7.32
C PRO A 33 26.62 -25.38 8.69
N ILE A 34 27.64 -24.54 8.95
CA ILE A 34 28.42 -24.52 10.18
C ILE A 34 28.16 -23.21 10.94
N VAL A 35 27.81 -23.32 12.24
CA VAL A 35 27.58 -22.17 13.12
C VAL A 35 28.85 -21.32 13.21
N GLY A 36 28.69 -20.00 13.12
CA GLY A 36 29.80 -19.04 13.22
C GLY A 36 30.70 -18.95 11.99
N LYS A 37 30.30 -19.58 10.87
CA LYS A 37 30.97 -19.41 9.58
C LYS A 37 30.14 -18.52 8.66
N ASP A 38 30.85 -17.79 7.81
CA ASP A 38 30.25 -16.87 6.86
C ASP A 38 29.66 -17.61 5.65
N SER A 39 28.56 -17.06 5.15
CA SER A 39 27.84 -17.53 3.97
C SER A 39 28.25 -16.77 2.72
N GLY A 40 27.80 -17.23 1.55
CA GLY A 40 28.08 -16.56 0.28
C GLY A 40 27.67 -15.08 0.29
N VAL A 41 28.49 -14.23 -0.33
CA VAL A 41 28.22 -12.79 -0.42
C VAL A 41 28.59 -12.22 -1.78
N THR A 42 27.74 -11.34 -2.31
CA THR A 42 28.14 -10.37 -3.35
C THR A 42 28.03 -8.96 -2.79
N ALA A 43 29.08 -8.16 -2.97
CA ALA A 43 29.09 -6.74 -2.64
C ALA A 43 29.34 -5.90 -3.90
N PHE A 44 28.51 -4.87 -4.09
CA PHE A 44 28.74 -3.80 -5.05
C PHE A 44 29.24 -2.58 -4.28
N VAL A 45 30.31 -1.96 -4.77
CA VAL A 45 30.95 -0.78 -4.15
C VAL A 45 31.20 0.31 -5.19
N ASP A 46 31.24 1.55 -4.73
CA ASP A 46 31.43 2.77 -5.53
C ASP A 46 30.34 2.99 -6.57
N ASP A 47 30.64 2.85 -7.85
CA ASP A 47 29.71 3.10 -8.97
C ASP A 47 29.27 1.78 -9.65
N ALA A 48 29.44 0.64 -8.97
CA ALA A 48 29.24 -0.67 -9.57
C ALA A 48 27.75 -0.96 -9.80
N SER A 49 27.48 -1.83 -10.78
CA SER A 49 26.13 -2.14 -11.24
C SER A 49 25.82 -3.62 -11.25
N ALA A 50 24.65 -4.02 -10.75
CA ALA A 50 24.15 -5.38 -10.89
C ALA A 50 23.67 -5.72 -12.32
N GLY A 51 23.60 -4.74 -13.22
CA GLY A 51 23.14 -4.94 -14.59
C GLY A 51 21.72 -5.51 -14.61
N SER A 52 21.54 -6.66 -15.28
CA SER A 52 20.27 -7.40 -15.30
C SER A 52 20.47 -8.84 -14.81
N ALA A 53 21.43 -9.05 -13.91
CA ALA A 53 21.73 -10.35 -13.33
C ALA A 53 20.70 -10.75 -12.25
N THR A 54 20.61 -12.05 -11.97
CA THR A 54 19.80 -12.62 -10.91
C THR A 54 20.68 -13.04 -9.74
N PHE A 55 20.27 -12.67 -8.52
CA PHE A 55 20.94 -12.99 -7.27
C PHE A 55 19.98 -13.76 -6.38
N ILE A 56 20.39 -14.95 -5.94
CA ILE A 56 19.64 -15.81 -5.03
C ILE A 56 20.41 -15.85 -3.71
N ASN A 57 19.79 -15.34 -2.65
CA ASN A 57 20.31 -15.32 -1.30
C ASN A 57 19.64 -16.42 -0.50
N GLU A 58 20.33 -17.54 -0.30
CA GLU A 58 19.78 -18.69 0.42
C GLU A 58 19.65 -18.39 1.92
N ALA A 59 18.57 -18.85 2.53
CA ALA A 59 18.37 -18.75 3.97
C ALA A 59 19.34 -19.64 4.76
N ALA A 60 19.59 -19.29 6.03
CA ALA A 60 20.35 -20.14 6.94
C ALA A 60 19.68 -21.51 7.09
N VAL A 61 20.48 -22.58 7.00
CA VAL A 61 20.03 -23.99 7.06
C VAL A 61 20.18 -24.61 8.46
N ILE A 62 20.63 -23.83 9.43
CA ILE A 62 20.82 -24.21 10.83
C ILE A 62 20.48 -23.01 11.74
N SER A 63 19.99 -23.30 12.95
CA SER A 63 19.70 -22.25 13.94
C SER A 63 20.98 -21.51 14.34
N GLY A 64 20.94 -20.18 14.37
CA GLY A 64 22.12 -19.34 14.61
C GLY A 64 23.16 -19.34 13.49
N GLY A 65 22.86 -19.94 12.33
CA GLY A 65 23.70 -19.86 11.13
C GLY A 65 23.59 -18.51 10.43
N THR A 66 24.50 -18.27 9.49
CA THR A 66 24.45 -17.11 8.59
C THR A 66 23.68 -17.47 7.31
N SER A 67 23.19 -16.45 6.59
CA SER A 67 22.49 -16.60 5.31
C SER A 67 23.25 -15.95 4.17
N GLY A 68 22.89 -16.28 2.93
CA GLY A 68 23.42 -15.62 1.75
C GLY A 68 23.05 -14.13 1.71
N VAL A 69 23.97 -13.30 1.21
CA VAL A 69 23.79 -11.83 1.22
C VAL A 69 24.17 -11.18 -0.10
N THR A 70 23.38 -10.20 -0.53
CA THR A 70 23.77 -9.22 -1.54
C THR A 70 23.75 -7.81 -0.96
N ASN A 71 24.86 -7.08 -1.06
CA ASN A 71 25.00 -5.74 -0.50
C ASN A 71 25.35 -4.70 -1.59
N PHE A 72 24.69 -3.55 -1.52
CA PHE A 72 24.97 -2.37 -2.34
C PHE A 72 25.48 -1.24 -1.46
N PHE A 73 26.69 -0.74 -1.73
CA PHE A 73 27.32 0.36 -0.99
C PHE A 73 27.51 1.60 -1.88
N SER A 74 27.87 2.73 -1.26
CA SER A 74 28.25 3.97 -1.95
C SER A 74 27.22 4.45 -2.98
N LYS A 75 27.56 4.60 -4.27
CA LYS A 75 26.71 5.12 -5.36
C LYS A 75 26.23 4.01 -6.32
N THR A 76 26.26 2.77 -5.87
CA THR A 76 25.96 1.60 -6.70
C THR A 76 24.50 1.54 -7.15
N THR A 77 24.25 0.75 -8.20
CA THR A 77 22.90 0.53 -8.72
C THR A 77 22.57 -0.95 -8.88
N ALA A 78 21.39 -1.36 -8.42
CA ALA A 78 20.82 -2.67 -8.76
C ALA A 78 20.28 -2.73 -10.20
N ALA A 79 20.21 -1.60 -10.91
CA ALA A 79 19.76 -1.48 -12.30
C ALA A 79 18.45 -2.26 -12.56
N GLN A 80 18.48 -3.30 -13.39
CA GLN A 80 17.34 -4.18 -13.71
C GLN A 80 17.51 -5.58 -13.11
N GLY A 81 18.36 -5.72 -12.09
CA GLY A 81 18.64 -7.01 -11.46
C GLY A 81 17.42 -7.60 -10.75
N VAL A 82 17.46 -8.93 -10.56
CA VAL A 82 16.45 -9.68 -9.82
C VAL A 82 17.10 -10.25 -8.56
N PHE A 83 16.52 -9.97 -7.40
CA PHE A 83 17.08 -10.37 -6.10
C PHE A 83 16.06 -11.19 -5.34
N ILE A 84 16.37 -12.45 -5.11
CA ILE A 84 15.50 -13.41 -4.43
C ILE A 84 16.12 -13.71 -3.07
N ASN A 85 15.40 -13.40 -2.01
CA ASN A 85 15.81 -13.64 -0.64
C ASN A 85 14.95 -14.76 -0.06
N ASP A 86 15.55 -15.92 0.18
CA ASP A 86 14.81 -17.07 0.68
C ASP A 86 14.52 -16.93 2.18
N GLY A 87 13.35 -17.43 2.60
CA GLY A 87 13.05 -17.60 4.02
C GLY A 87 13.57 -18.93 4.55
N SER A 88 13.93 -19.00 5.83
CA SER A 88 14.43 -20.23 6.43
C SER A 88 13.30 -21.18 6.80
N ALA A 89 13.52 -22.48 6.64
CA ALA A 89 12.65 -23.54 7.14
C ALA A 89 13.06 -24.03 8.55
N VAL A 90 14.10 -23.44 9.15
CA VAL A 90 14.67 -23.86 10.43
C VAL A 90 14.33 -22.86 11.52
N ASN A 91 13.82 -23.36 12.64
CA ASN A 91 13.44 -22.53 13.79
C ASN A 91 14.60 -21.67 14.30
N GLY A 92 14.39 -20.35 14.38
CA GLY A 92 15.38 -19.38 14.82
C GLY A 92 16.55 -19.17 13.85
N ALA A 93 16.45 -19.65 12.61
CA ALA A 93 17.41 -19.37 11.55
C ALA A 93 16.92 -18.19 10.69
N ILE A 94 17.88 -17.40 10.22
CA ILE A 94 17.60 -16.16 9.46
C ILE A 94 17.37 -16.44 7.97
N GLY A 95 16.54 -15.63 7.32
CA GLY A 95 16.40 -15.63 5.86
C GLY A 95 17.59 -15.00 5.13
N GLY A 96 17.69 -15.23 3.82
CA GLY A 96 18.62 -14.54 2.93
C GLY A 96 18.36 -13.04 2.90
N SER A 97 19.35 -12.24 2.48
CA SER A 97 19.27 -10.79 2.60
C SER A 97 19.77 -10.02 1.37
N THR A 98 19.03 -8.98 0.99
CA THR A 98 19.50 -7.92 0.08
C THR A 98 19.46 -6.58 0.80
N SER A 99 20.59 -5.89 0.84
CA SER A 99 20.73 -4.61 1.55
C SER A 99 21.24 -3.49 0.65
N PHE A 100 20.59 -2.34 0.71
CA PHE A 100 20.99 -1.09 0.06
C PHE A 100 21.46 -0.08 1.11
N LEU A 101 22.74 0.28 1.07
CA LEU A 101 23.39 1.14 2.05
C LEU A 101 23.89 2.45 1.42
N LEU A 102 24.18 3.45 2.25
CA LEU A 102 24.70 4.75 1.84
C LEU A 102 23.82 5.41 0.77
N ASN A 103 24.36 5.75 -0.40
CA ASN A 103 23.63 6.42 -1.50
C ASN A 103 23.26 5.47 -2.65
N SER A 104 23.21 4.16 -2.38
CA SER A 104 22.92 3.16 -3.40
C SER A 104 21.46 3.24 -3.88
N ARG A 105 21.21 2.70 -5.08
CA ARG A 105 19.93 2.82 -5.78
C ARG A 105 19.40 1.46 -6.21
N ALA A 106 18.18 1.11 -5.82
CA ALA A 106 17.50 -0.07 -6.36
C ALA A 106 17.07 0.11 -7.83
N ALA A 107 17.00 1.35 -8.34
CA ALA A 107 16.66 1.65 -9.72
C ALA A 107 15.34 0.99 -10.16
N SER A 108 15.38 0.05 -11.11
CA SER A 108 14.21 -0.69 -11.61
C SER A 108 14.28 -2.18 -11.28
N ALA A 109 15.01 -2.54 -10.22
CA ALA A 109 15.20 -3.93 -9.81
C ALA A 109 13.90 -4.59 -9.36
N ILE A 110 13.88 -5.92 -9.45
CA ILE A 110 12.86 -6.77 -8.84
C ILE A 110 13.43 -7.35 -7.55
N LEU A 111 12.81 -7.02 -6.42
CA LEU A 111 13.23 -7.44 -5.09
C LEU A 111 12.16 -8.38 -4.52
N ILE A 112 12.53 -9.61 -4.23
CA ILE A 112 11.63 -10.66 -3.73
C ILE A 112 12.13 -11.11 -2.36
N ALA A 113 11.24 -11.13 -1.37
CA ALA A 113 11.49 -11.70 -0.05
C ALA A 113 10.48 -12.81 0.22
N ASN A 114 10.96 -14.05 0.22
CA ASN A 114 10.15 -15.24 0.44
C ASN A 114 9.96 -15.49 1.94
N GLY A 115 8.82 -16.08 2.31
CA GLY A 115 8.53 -16.45 3.69
C GLY A 115 9.34 -17.66 4.14
N GLY A 116 9.73 -17.66 5.41
CA GLY A 116 10.22 -18.81 6.14
C GLY A 116 9.08 -19.67 6.68
N SER A 117 9.44 -20.79 7.31
CA SER A 117 8.51 -21.76 7.90
C SER A 117 9.10 -22.36 9.18
N ASN A 118 8.28 -23.04 9.98
CA ASN A 118 8.68 -23.71 11.23
C ASN A 118 9.42 -22.80 12.23
N GLY A 119 9.05 -21.52 12.31
CA GLY A 119 9.71 -20.54 13.17
C GLY A 119 11.02 -19.97 12.60
N GLY A 120 11.35 -20.25 11.34
CA GLY A 120 12.41 -19.57 10.60
C GLY A 120 11.96 -18.21 10.07
N ASP A 121 12.90 -17.27 10.02
CA ASP A 121 12.64 -15.93 9.51
C ASP A 121 12.44 -15.93 7.99
N GLY A 122 11.65 -14.99 7.48
CA GLY A 122 11.55 -14.73 6.05
C GLY A 122 12.82 -14.07 5.50
N GLY A 123 12.95 -14.09 4.17
CA GLY A 123 13.95 -13.31 3.47
C GLY A 123 13.79 -11.81 3.77
N ARG A 124 14.90 -11.07 3.70
CA ARG A 124 14.94 -9.65 4.07
C ARG A 124 15.39 -8.78 2.90
N ILE A 125 14.65 -7.70 2.69
CA ILE A 125 15.05 -6.56 1.88
C ILE A 125 15.19 -5.37 2.83
N ALA A 126 16.35 -4.73 2.84
CA ALA A 126 16.60 -3.60 3.72
C ALA A 126 17.20 -2.42 2.97
N PHE A 127 16.71 -1.22 3.29
CA PHE A 127 17.32 0.02 2.84
C PHE A 127 17.78 0.83 4.04
N PHE A 128 19.03 1.28 4.03
CA PHE A 128 19.68 2.04 5.08
C PHE A 128 20.00 3.46 4.61
N ASP A 129 20.46 4.31 5.53
CA ASP A 129 21.02 5.63 5.22
C ASP A 129 20.13 6.48 4.31
N THR A 130 20.65 6.86 3.14
CA THR A 130 20.03 7.69 2.10
C THR A 130 19.70 6.89 0.83
N ALA A 131 19.79 5.55 0.87
CA ALA A 131 19.57 4.69 -0.28
C ALA A 131 18.15 4.85 -0.83
N THR A 132 18.00 4.81 -2.15
CA THR A 132 16.73 5.04 -2.85
C THR A 132 16.21 3.78 -3.51
N GLY A 133 14.88 3.66 -3.57
CA GLY A 133 14.22 2.55 -4.25
C GLY A 133 13.85 2.85 -5.70
N ASP A 134 13.79 4.13 -6.09
CA ASP A 134 13.39 4.62 -7.41
C ASP A 134 12.08 3.98 -7.90
N THR A 135 12.12 3.17 -8.96
CA THR A 135 10.98 2.46 -9.54
C THR A 135 11.02 0.96 -9.28
N ALA A 136 11.81 0.51 -8.29
CA ALA A 136 11.94 -0.91 -7.97
C ALA A 136 10.60 -1.53 -7.58
N ARG A 137 10.43 -2.80 -7.97
CA ARG A 137 9.30 -3.65 -7.58
C ARG A 137 9.70 -4.45 -6.34
N VAL A 138 8.86 -4.43 -5.30
CA VAL A 138 9.05 -5.23 -4.09
C VAL A 138 7.89 -6.22 -3.93
N GLU A 139 8.22 -7.51 -3.92
CA GLU A 139 7.29 -8.61 -3.66
C GLU A 139 7.65 -9.31 -2.36
N LEU A 140 6.70 -9.40 -1.43
CA LEU A 140 6.90 -9.97 -0.10
C LEU A 140 5.92 -11.11 0.12
N VAL A 141 6.41 -12.27 0.56
CA VAL A 141 5.60 -13.47 0.75
C VAL A 141 5.67 -13.95 2.20
N GLY A 142 4.53 -14.28 2.82
CA GLY A 142 4.47 -14.86 4.17
C GLY A 142 5.05 -13.95 5.26
N ASN A 143 6.16 -14.34 5.90
CA ASN A 143 6.90 -13.48 6.82
C ASN A 143 8.15 -12.83 6.18
N GLY A 144 8.25 -12.83 4.84
CA GLY A 144 9.25 -12.06 4.09
C GLY A 144 9.13 -10.56 4.38
N LEU A 145 10.26 -9.90 4.58
CA LEU A 145 10.31 -8.60 5.25
C LEU A 145 10.96 -7.51 4.38
N LEU A 146 10.25 -6.39 4.21
CA LEU A 146 10.85 -5.10 3.89
C LEU A 146 11.11 -4.32 5.18
N ASP A 147 12.37 -4.07 5.50
CA ASP A 147 12.80 -3.39 6.72
C ASP A 147 13.35 -1.99 6.45
N LEU A 148 12.66 -0.98 7.00
CA LEU A 148 13.00 0.44 6.87
C LEU A 148 13.40 1.10 8.19
N THR A 149 13.61 0.31 9.25
CA THR A 149 13.75 0.82 10.63
C THR A 149 14.97 1.70 10.89
N VAL A 150 16.04 1.53 10.12
CA VAL A 150 17.37 2.11 10.37
C VAL A 150 17.81 3.09 9.27
N ARG A 151 16.85 3.83 8.71
CA ARG A 151 17.11 4.85 7.68
C ARG A 151 17.44 6.23 8.27
N LYS A 152 18.44 6.88 7.67
CA LYS A 152 18.74 8.30 7.90
C LYS A 152 17.75 9.19 7.16
N SER A 153 17.46 8.88 5.90
CA SER A 153 16.38 9.51 5.13
C SER A 153 15.01 9.00 5.59
N LYS A 154 14.10 9.93 5.87
CA LYS A 154 12.72 9.61 6.30
C LYS A 154 11.76 9.37 5.13
N VAL A 155 12.26 9.27 3.91
CA VAL A 155 11.46 8.94 2.72
C VAL A 155 12.14 7.81 1.95
N LEU A 156 11.35 6.83 1.52
CA LEU A 156 11.75 5.86 0.51
C LEU A 156 10.69 5.83 -0.58
N THR A 157 11.10 5.97 -1.84
CA THR A 157 10.19 5.80 -2.99
C THR A 157 10.43 4.43 -3.63
N LEU A 158 9.34 3.73 -3.93
CA LEU A 158 9.32 2.47 -4.69
C LEU A 158 8.38 2.58 -5.88
N GLY A 159 8.66 1.76 -6.90
CA GLY A 159 7.77 1.59 -8.04
C GLY A 159 6.45 0.98 -7.60
N SER A 160 6.52 -0.23 -7.02
CA SER A 160 5.36 -0.95 -6.51
C SER A 160 5.70 -1.84 -5.31
N ILE A 161 4.67 -2.15 -4.52
CA ILE A 161 4.68 -3.18 -3.49
C ILE A 161 3.57 -4.19 -3.79
N GLU A 162 3.82 -5.47 -3.53
CA GLU A 162 2.83 -6.54 -3.68
C GLU A 162 3.15 -7.78 -2.82
N GLY A 163 2.17 -8.68 -2.73
CA GLY A 163 2.25 -9.90 -1.94
C GLY A 163 1.63 -9.77 -0.54
N ASP A 164 1.85 -10.78 0.30
CA ASP A 164 1.23 -10.96 1.62
C ASP A 164 2.21 -10.88 2.80
N GLY A 165 3.44 -10.40 2.54
CA GLY A 165 4.51 -10.29 3.53
C GLY A 165 4.40 -9.13 4.53
N LEU A 166 5.55 -8.75 5.10
CA LEU A 166 5.64 -7.74 6.17
C LEU A 166 6.42 -6.50 5.71
N ILE A 167 5.87 -5.32 5.97
CA ILE A 167 6.59 -4.05 5.79
C ILE A 167 6.74 -3.39 7.16
N ASN A 168 7.98 -3.28 7.64
CA ASN A 168 8.30 -2.52 8.84
C ASN A 168 8.74 -1.10 8.46
N LEU A 169 7.87 -0.12 8.71
CA LEU A 169 8.12 1.26 8.31
C LEU A 169 9.18 1.97 9.16
N GLY A 170 9.37 1.54 10.42
CA GLY A 170 10.02 2.40 11.42
C GLY A 170 9.40 3.80 11.40
N SER A 171 10.23 4.83 11.21
CA SER A 171 9.83 6.25 11.11
C SER A 171 9.80 6.80 9.68
N VAL A 172 9.66 5.94 8.67
CA VAL A 172 9.81 6.31 7.25
C VAL A 172 8.45 6.54 6.60
N ASN A 173 8.37 7.56 5.73
CA ASN A 173 7.32 7.70 4.73
C ASN A 173 7.67 6.83 3.52
N LEU A 174 6.94 5.73 3.36
CA LEU A 174 7.03 4.87 2.19
C LEU A 174 6.15 5.44 1.07
N VAL A 175 6.78 5.92 0.00
CA VAL A 175 6.09 6.42 -1.20
C VAL A 175 6.01 5.29 -2.23
N VAL A 176 4.81 4.91 -2.64
CA VAL A 176 4.57 3.81 -3.59
C VAL A 176 3.86 4.34 -4.83
N GLY A 177 4.23 3.82 -5.99
CA GLY A 177 3.52 4.05 -7.26
C GLY A 177 4.39 4.66 -8.35
N GLY A 178 5.71 4.70 -8.19
CA GLY A 178 6.65 5.19 -9.19
C GLY A 178 6.57 4.45 -10.54
N SER A 179 6.02 3.23 -10.58
CA SER A 179 5.83 2.45 -11.81
C SER A 179 4.44 2.59 -12.44
N ASN A 180 3.53 3.34 -11.82
CA ASN A 180 2.14 3.52 -12.28
C ASN A 180 1.34 2.22 -12.45
N LEU A 181 1.77 1.12 -11.82
CA LEU A 181 1.11 -0.18 -11.90
C LEU A 181 -0.11 -0.26 -10.95
N THR A 182 -1.00 -1.19 -11.28
CA THR A 182 -2.02 -1.66 -10.32
C THR A 182 -1.47 -2.88 -9.60
N THR A 183 -1.30 -2.79 -8.28
CA THR A 183 -0.80 -3.90 -7.44
C THR A 183 -1.67 -4.11 -6.20
N THR A 184 -1.61 -5.32 -5.65
CA THR A 184 -2.28 -5.69 -4.41
C THR A 184 -1.24 -6.07 -3.37
N PHE A 185 -1.30 -5.41 -2.21
CA PHE A 185 -0.59 -5.80 -1.01
C PHE A 185 -1.60 -6.28 0.05
N SER A 186 -1.57 -7.58 0.32
CA SER A 186 -2.44 -8.25 1.31
C SER A 186 -1.75 -8.46 2.65
N GLY A 187 -0.48 -8.10 2.74
CA GLY A 187 0.34 -8.25 3.92
C GLY A 187 0.07 -7.20 5.00
N VAL A 188 0.91 -7.21 6.03
CA VAL A 188 0.80 -6.29 7.17
C VAL A 188 1.87 -5.20 7.06
N ILE A 189 1.43 -3.95 7.05
CA ILE A 189 2.31 -2.79 7.25
C ILE A 189 2.30 -2.47 8.75
N LEU A 190 3.46 -2.54 9.38
CA LEU A 190 3.62 -2.39 10.82
C LEU A 190 4.48 -1.20 11.20
N GLU A 191 4.24 -0.70 12.41
CA GLU A 191 5.12 0.26 13.06
C GLU A 191 6.34 -0.49 13.61
N GLY A 192 7.52 0.06 13.34
CA GLY A 192 8.73 -0.41 13.99
C GLY A 192 8.83 0.10 15.43
N GLN A 193 9.96 -0.14 16.09
CA GLN A 193 10.18 0.27 17.48
C GLN A 193 10.41 1.79 17.67
N SER A 194 10.44 2.59 16.59
CA SER A 194 10.67 4.04 16.69
C SER A 194 9.94 4.88 15.63
N GLY A 195 9.04 5.73 16.11
CA GLY A 195 8.37 6.80 15.36
C GLY A 195 7.23 6.34 14.44
N SER A 196 6.37 7.30 14.09
CA SER A 196 5.16 7.06 13.29
C SER A 196 5.48 7.03 11.79
N GLY A 197 5.88 5.87 11.28
CA GLY A 197 6.01 5.60 9.84
C GLY A 197 4.69 5.86 9.09
N SER A 198 4.80 6.32 7.84
CA SER A 198 3.65 6.72 7.01
C SER A 198 3.70 6.08 5.63
N LEU A 199 2.56 6.10 4.94
CA LEU A 199 2.43 5.59 3.58
C LEU A 199 1.93 6.70 2.66
N THR A 200 2.58 6.90 1.52
CA THR A 200 2.11 7.80 0.46
C THR A 200 1.86 7.02 -0.82
N LYS A 201 0.61 7.01 -1.29
CA LYS A 201 0.26 6.56 -2.63
C LYS A 201 0.48 7.69 -3.63
N SER A 202 1.32 7.43 -4.62
CA SER A 202 1.71 8.32 -5.73
C SER A 202 1.53 7.62 -7.08
N GLY A 203 1.79 8.32 -8.19
CA GLY A 203 1.62 7.77 -9.54
C GLY A 203 0.16 7.48 -9.93
N THR A 204 -0.08 7.18 -11.20
CA THR A 204 -1.42 7.04 -11.78
C THR A 204 -2.06 5.67 -11.56
N GLY A 205 -1.29 4.67 -11.12
CA GLY A 205 -1.79 3.31 -10.88
C GLY A 205 -2.66 3.18 -9.62
N THR A 206 -3.08 1.94 -9.32
CA THR A 206 -3.89 1.61 -8.15
C THR A 206 -3.10 0.76 -7.15
N LEU A 207 -3.03 1.19 -5.88
CA LEU A 207 -2.57 0.32 -4.80
C LEU A 207 -3.80 -0.24 -4.07
N VAL A 208 -3.96 -1.56 -4.10
CA VAL A 208 -4.99 -2.26 -3.32
C VAL A 208 -4.37 -2.74 -2.01
N LEU A 209 -4.92 -2.30 -0.88
CA LEU A 209 -4.56 -2.79 0.44
C LEU A 209 -5.67 -3.71 0.97
N SER A 210 -5.38 -4.99 1.13
CA SER A 210 -6.35 -5.97 1.64
C SER A 210 -5.95 -6.63 2.96
N GLY A 211 -4.75 -6.35 3.46
CA GLY A 211 -4.30 -6.76 4.79
C GLY A 211 -4.73 -5.76 5.87
N ALA A 212 -4.59 -6.16 7.14
CA ALA A 212 -4.80 -5.30 8.30
C ALA A 212 -3.46 -4.71 8.77
N SER A 213 -3.22 -3.45 8.44
CA SER A 213 -2.04 -2.69 8.85
C SER A 213 -2.19 -2.13 10.27
N ILE A 214 -1.07 -1.90 10.95
CA ILE A 214 -1.01 -1.47 12.36
C ILE A 214 -0.11 -0.25 12.60
N TYR A 215 0.31 0.46 11.56
CA TYR A 215 1.06 1.71 11.71
C TYR A 215 0.18 2.88 12.16
N THR A 216 0.77 3.83 12.89
CA THR A 216 0.05 4.99 13.45
C THR A 216 0.24 6.28 12.65
N GLY A 217 1.24 6.35 11.77
CA GLY A 217 1.46 7.52 10.92
C GLY A 217 0.42 7.64 9.80
N ALA A 218 0.40 8.80 9.14
CA ALA A 218 -0.62 9.11 8.16
C ALA A 218 -0.54 8.23 6.89
N THR A 219 -1.68 8.04 6.25
CA THR A 219 -1.75 7.58 4.86
C THR A 219 -2.11 8.76 3.95
N ILE A 220 -1.31 9.01 2.91
CA ILE A 220 -1.52 10.11 1.98
C ILE A 220 -1.80 9.56 0.60
N VAL A 221 -2.90 9.97 -0.02
CA VAL A 221 -3.17 9.72 -1.45
C VAL A 221 -2.86 11.02 -2.19
N SER A 222 -1.79 11.00 -2.99
CA SER A 222 -1.31 12.15 -3.75
C SER A 222 -1.61 12.04 -5.25
N ALA A 223 -1.83 10.82 -5.76
CA ALA A 223 -2.23 10.55 -7.14
C ALA A 223 -2.74 9.11 -7.30
N GLY A 224 -3.43 8.86 -8.42
CA GLY A 224 -3.97 7.54 -8.78
C GLY A 224 -5.06 7.09 -7.79
N ALA A 225 -5.11 5.79 -7.49
CA ALA A 225 -6.09 5.25 -6.56
C ALA A 225 -5.44 4.46 -5.40
N LEU A 226 -5.97 4.65 -4.19
CA LEU A 226 -5.81 3.75 -3.06
C LEU A 226 -7.13 3.01 -2.83
N GLN A 227 -7.13 1.69 -3.03
CA GLN A 227 -8.30 0.85 -2.83
C GLN A 227 -8.18 0.05 -1.54
N VAL A 228 -9.09 0.27 -0.60
CA VAL A 228 -9.16 -0.44 0.68
C VAL A 228 -10.08 -1.65 0.54
N ALA A 229 -9.55 -2.85 0.74
CA ALA A 229 -10.26 -4.12 0.49
C ALA A 229 -10.15 -5.14 1.64
N ASN A 230 -9.60 -4.74 2.79
CA ASN A 230 -9.44 -5.60 3.95
C ASN A 230 -10.79 -6.05 4.54
N LYS A 231 -10.80 -7.23 5.17
CA LYS A 231 -12.01 -7.82 5.77
C LYS A 231 -12.11 -7.58 7.27
N THR A 232 -10.97 -7.43 7.93
CA THR A 232 -10.84 -7.21 9.37
C THR A 232 -9.75 -6.17 9.61
N GLY A 233 -9.73 -5.57 10.80
CA GLY A 233 -8.77 -4.52 11.16
C GLY A 233 -8.88 -3.28 10.26
N SER A 234 -7.78 -2.53 10.11
CA SER A 234 -7.72 -1.39 9.19
C SER A 234 -6.66 -1.58 8.12
N ALA A 235 -6.98 -1.30 6.86
CA ALA A 235 -5.97 -1.35 5.78
C ALA A 235 -4.89 -0.27 5.93
N THR A 236 -5.21 0.87 6.54
CA THR A 236 -4.37 2.08 6.60
C THR A 236 -3.85 2.37 8.01
N GLY A 237 -3.93 1.39 8.92
CA GLY A 237 -3.58 1.60 10.32
C GLY A 237 -4.51 2.57 11.04
N THR A 238 -4.05 3.14 12.15
CA THR A 238 -4.84 4.05 13.00
C THR A 238 -4.61 5.52 12.69
N GLY A 239 -3.58 5.84 11.89
CA GLY A 239 -3.27 7.19 11.47
C GLY A 239 -4.31 7.80 10.54
N ALA A 240 -4.27 9.13 10.42
CA ALA A 240 -5.18 9.86 9.54
C ALA A 240 -4.94 9.51 8.06
N VAL A 241 -6.02 9.39 7.28
CA VAL A 241 -5.96 9.26 5.82
C VAL A 241 -6.26 10.61 5.19
N LYS A 242 -5.34 11.11 4.35
CA LYS A 242 -5.47 12.38 3.63
C LYS A 242 -5.45 12.15 2.12
N VAL A 243 -6.55 12.43 1.45
CA VAL A 243 -6.66 12.36 -0.01
C VAL A 243 -6.41 13.75 -0.56
N SER A 244 -5.15 14.06 -0.87
CA SER A 244 -4.76 15.37 -1.40
C SER A 244 -5.12 15.51 -2.88
N ALA A 245 -5.04 14.40 -3.62
CA ALA A 245 -5.54 14.26 -4.99
C ALA A 245 -5.76 12.77 -5.30
N GLY A 246 -6.47 12.48 -6.40
CA GLY A 246 -6.78 11.11 -6.81
C GLY A 246 -7.95 10.50 -6.04
N ILE A 247 -7.97 9.17 -5.94
CA ILE A 247 -9.12 8.39 -5.48
C ILE A 247 -8.76 7.60 -4.21
N LEU A 248 -9.59 7.74 -3.18
CA LEU A 248 -9.73 6.75 -2.12
C LEU A 248 -11.00 5.94 -2.36
N GLY A 249 -10.89 4.62 -2.43
CA GLY A 249 -12.04 3.76 -2.71
C GLY A 249 -11.96 2.39 -2.07
N GLY A 250 -12.86 1.50 -2.50
CA GLY A 250 -12.93 0.13 -2.02
C GLY A 250 -14.08 -0.12 -1.04
N ASN A 251 -14.02 -1.26 -0.37
CA ASN A 251 -15.09 -1.79 0.48
C ASN A 251 -14.59 -2.43 1.78
N GLY A 252 -13.40 -2.02 2.22
CA GLY A 252 -12.82 -2.46 3.49
C GLY A 252 -13.05 -1.47 4.62
N ILE A 253 -12.10 -1.43 5.55
CA ILE A 253 -12.20 -0.72 6.83
C ILE A 253 -10.99 0.21 7.02
N ILE A 254 -11.27 1.45 7.36
CA ILE A 254 -10.30 2.48 7.76
C ILE A 254 -10.57 2.83 9.23
N ALA A 255 -9.57 2.72 10.11
CA ALA A 255 -9.75 3.05 11.52
C ALA A 255 -9.60 4.55 11.77
N GLY A 256 -8.55 5.16 11.21
CA GLY A 256 -8.25 6.58 11.41
C GLY A 256 -9.23 7.55 10.72
N PRO A 257 -9.19 8.84 11.09
CA PRO A 257 -10.01 9.86 10.45
C PRO A 257 -9.62 10.06 8.99
N VAL A 258 -10.59 10.40 8.14
CA VAL A 258 -10.39 10.59 6.71
C VAL A 258 -10.70 12.03 6.32
N THR A 259 -9.77 12.67 5.61
CA THR A 259 -10.00 13.97 4.96
C THR A 259 -9.83 13.81 3.46
N VAL A 260 -10.86 14.17 2.70
CA VAL A 260 -10.88 14.15 1.24
C VAL A 260 -10.76 15.58 0.74
N GLY A 261 -9.76 15.84 -0.09
CA GLY A 261 -9.46 17.16 -0.62
C GLY A 261 -8.53 17.99 0.27
N THR A 262 -8.16 19.15 -0.24
CA THR A 262 -7.30 20.14 0.43
C THR A 262 -8.01 21.47 0.66
N GLY A 263 -9.17 21.67 0.04
CA GLY A 263 -9.98 22.88 0.03
C GLY A 263 -9.77 23.78 -1.20
N SER A 264 -8.70 23.56 -1.98
CA SER A 264 -8.38 24.41 -3.15
C SER A 264 -7.51 23.71 -4.19
N GLY A 265 -7.30 22.40 -4.07
CA GLY A 265 -6.39 21.63 -4.90
C GLY A 265 -7.02 21.14 -6.21
N ALA A 266 -6.34 20.19 -6.86
CA ALA A 266 -6.74 19.63 -8.15
C ALA A 266 -8.00 18.74 -8.12
N GLY A 267 -8.61 18.57 -6.94
CA GLY A 267 -9.74 17.70 -6.70
C GLY A 267 -9.33 16.33 -6.14
N ALA A 268 -10.14 15.82 -5.23
CA ALA A 268 -9.96 14.51 -4.60
C ALA A 268 -11.29 13.76 -4.53
N PHE A 269 -11.25 12.44 -4.66
CA PHE A 269 -12.43 11.62 -4.82
C PHE A 269 -12.52 10.57 -3.73
N LEU A 270 -13.72 10.40 -3.17
CA LEU A 270 -14.08 9.23 -2.38
C LEU A 270 -15.06 8.37 -3.18
N THR A 271 -14.68 7.13 -3.45
CA THR A 271 -15.42 6.21 -4.32
C THR A 271 -15.64 4.86 -3.61
N PRO A 272 -16.59 4.75 -2.66
CA PRO A 272 -16.89 3.47 -2.03
C PRO A 272 -17.31 2.45 -3.08
N GLY A 273 -17.02 1.17 -2.83
CA GLY A 273 -17.29 0.09 -3.77
C GLY A 273 -16.41 0.07 -5.03
N GLN A 274 -15.47 1.00 -5.19
CA GLN A 274 -14.50 0.94 -6.30
C GLN A 274 -13.72 -0.38 -6.28
N GLY A 275 -13.67 -1.05 -7.44
CA GLY A 275 -13.10 -2.38 -7.60
C GLY A 275 -13.97 -3.55 -7.10
N ALA A 276 -15.12 -3.29 -6.48
CA ALA A 276 -16.09 -4.32 -6.13
C ALA A 276 -16.97 -4.70 -7.34
N ARG A 277 -17.37 -5.97 -7.42
CA ARG A 277 -18.24 -6.47 -8.50
C ARG A 277 -19.71 -6.02 -8.38
N ARG A 278 -20.07 -5.46 -7.23
CA ARG A 278 -21.42 -5.00 -6.87
C ARG A 278 -21.28 -3.81 -5.93
N PRO A 279 -22.29 -2.94 -5.87
CA PRO A 279 -22.25 -1.83 -4.93
C PRO A 279 -22.02 -2.31 -3.50
N ALA A 280 -21.16 -1.59 -2.77
CA ALA A 280 -20.63 -2.02 -1.48
C ALA A 280 -20.40 -0.83 -0.53
N ALA A 281 -20.17 -1.15 0.74
CA ALA A 281 -19.88 -0.17 1.77
C ALA A 281 -18.37 -0.05 2.02
N LEU A 282 -17.87 1.18 2.10
CA LEU A 282 -16.58 1.51 2.71
C LEU A 282 -16.82 1.96 4.16
N THR A 283 -16.14 1.34 5.12
CA THR A 283 -16.30 1.68 6.54
C THR A 283 -15.13 2.52 7.03
N ILE A 284 -15.43 3.68 7.61
CA ILE A 284 -14.48 4.55 8.31
C ILE A 284 -14.91 4.59 9.76
N GLN A 285 -14.08 4.14 10.70
CA GLN A 285 -14.47 4.04 12.12
C GLN A 285 -14.38 5.39 12.86
N SER A 286 -13.84 6.41 12.20
CA SER A 286 -13.64 7.76 12.71
C SER A 286 -14.38 8.80 11.86
N ALA A 287 -14.11 10.08 12.10
CA ALA A 287 -14.68 11.19 11.35
C ALA A 287 -14.26 11.19 9.86
N LEU A 288 -15.18 11.59 9.00
CA LEU A 288 -14.98 11.84 7.58
C LEU A 288 -15.23 13.31 7.25
N THR A 289 -14.26 13.97 6.64
CA THR A 289 -14.36 15.35 6.18
C THR A 289 -14.19 15.44 4.67
N PHE A 290 -15.15 16.04 3.98
CA PHE A 290 -15.05 16.48 2.59
C PHE A 290 -14.69 17.97 2.56
N LYS A 291 -13.51 18.29 2.03
CA LYS A 291 -13.09 19.68 1.79
C LYS A 291 -13.80 20.25 0.55
N ALA A 292 -13.72 21.56 0.37
CA ALA A 292 -14.40 22.27 -0.72
C ALA A 292 -14.10 21.75 -2.15
N ASP A 293 -12.92 21.16 -2.38
CA ASP A 293 -12.48 20.56 -3.65
C ASP A 293 -12.77 19.05 -3.75
N ALA A 294 -13.46 18.46 -2.77
CA ALA A 294 -13.74 17.03 -2.74
C ALA A 294 -14.97 16.65 -3.58
N THR A 295 -14.95 15.45 -4.14
CA THR A 295 -16.12 14.82 -4.78
C THR A 295 -16.42 13.47 -4.14
N TYR A 296 -17.64 13.28 -3.67
CA TYR A 296 -18.16 11.97 -3.27
C TYR A 296 -18.81 11.29 -4.48
N VAL A 297 -18.36 10.10 -4.84
CA VAL A 297 -18.89 9.33 -5.97
C VAL A 297 -19.60 8.08 -5.43
N CYS A 298 -20.90 8.00 -5.67
CA CYS A 298 -21.75 6.87 -5.29
C CYS A 298 -22.21 6.13 -6.55
N THR A 299 -22.01 4.81 -6.63
CA THR A 299 -22.55 4.00 -7.73
C THR A 299 -23.89 3.38 -7.37
N LEU A 300 -24.92 3.61 -8.19
CA LEU A 300 -26.24 2.97 -8.08
C LEU A 300 -26.40 1.90 -9.16
N ASN A 301 -26.56 0.64 -8.75
CA ASN A 301 -27.01 -0.43 -9.64
C ASN A 301 -28.54 -0.53 -9.63
N SER A 302 -29.20 0.13 -10.58
CA SER A 302 -30.67 0.18 -10.65
C SER A 302 -31.30 -1.20 -10.97
N LYS A 303 -30.57 -2.10 -11.64
CA LYS A 303 -31.03 -3.48 -11.88
C LYS A 303 -31.15 -4.27 -10.58
N LYS A 304 -30.25 -4.01 -9.62
CA LYS A 304 -30.21 -4.68 -8.31
C LYS A 304 -30.84 -3.87 -7.19
N ALA A 305 -31.24 -2.62 -7.45
CA ALA A 305 -31.66 -1.67 -6.43
C ALA A 305 -30.69 -1.66 -5.24
N LYS A 306 -29.40 -1.43 -5.54
CA LYS A 306 -28.34 -1.26 -4.53
C LYS A 306 -27.43 -0.12 -4.92
N ALA A 307 -26.99 0.67 -3.94
CA ALA A 307 -26.04 1.75 -4.10
C ALA A 307 -24.77 1.50 -3.27
N ASP A 308 -23.69 2.16 -3.64
CA ASP A 308 -22.50 2.27 -2.81
C ASP A 308 -22.81 3.13 -1.59
N GLN A 309 -22.11 2.85 -0.50
CA GLN A 309 -22.29 3.57 0.76
C GLN A 309 -20.92 3.85 1.40
N VAL A 310 -20.79 5.00 2.06
CA VAL A 310 -19.75 5.17 3.08
C VAL A 310 -20.40 5.20 4.45
N VAL A 311 -19.82 4.50 5.41
CA VAL A 311 -20.21 4.51 6.82
C VAL A 311 -19.12 5.23 7.60
N ALA A 312 -19.44 6.28 8.36
CA ALA A 312 -18.44 6.98 9.17
C ALA A 312 -18.99 7.58 10.47
N ASN A 313 -18.12 7.74 11.47
CA ASN A 313 -18.48 8.26 12.79
C ASN A 313 -18.26 9.78 12.84
N GLY A 314 -19.22 10.51 12.28
CA GLY A 314 -19.18 11.96 12.14
C GLY A 314 -18.80 12.39 10.74
N ILE A 315 -19.63 13.25 10.16
CA ILE A 315 -19.47 13.73 8.78
C ILE A 315 -19.43 15.24 8.76
N THR A 316 -18.42 15.79 8.08
CA THR A 316 -18.35 17.22 7.75
C THR A 316 -18.23 17.39 6.23
N ILE A 317 -19.09 18.20 5.64
CA ILE A 317 -19.09 18.55 4.22
C ILE A 317 -18.90 20.06 4.13
N GLU A 318 -17.70 20.48 3.73
CA GLU A 318 -17.40 21.90 3.54
C GLU A 318 -18.07 22.44 2.27
N SER A 319 -18.41 23.73 2.31
CA SER A 319 -19.01 24.42 1.16
C SER A 319 -18.11 24.28 -0.08
N GLY A 320 -18.71 23.86 -1.20
CA GLY A 320 -18.01 23.60 -2.46
C GLY A 320 -17.87 22.12 -2.81
N ALA A 321 -17.88 21.23 -1.80
CA ALA A 321 -17.78 19.78 -2.03
C ALA A 321 -18.93 19.28 -2.92
N GLN A 322 -18.64 18.33 -3.80
CA GLN A 322 -19.56 17.85 -4.83
C GLN A 322 -20.02 16.41 -4.59
N PHE A 323 -21.21 16.07 -5.07
CA PHE A 323 -21.75 14.72 -5.13
C PHE A 323 -21.90 14.25 -6.57
N SER A 324 -21.54 13.00 -6.87
CA SER A 324 -21.74 12.39 -8.19
C SER A 324 -22.41 11.02 -8.04
N LEU A 325 -23.55 10.84 -8.72
CA LEU A 325 -24.23 9.55 -8.81
C LEU A 325 -23.91 8.86 -10.14
N ASN A 326 -23.15 7.77 -10.08
CA ASN A 326 -22.89 6.93 -11.24
C ASN A 326 -23.94 5.83 -11.33
N THR A 327 -24.68 5.72 -12.42
CA THR A 327 -25.69 4.67 -12.57
C THR A 327 -25.18 3.50 -13.41
N VAL A 328 -25.31 2.29 -12.86
CA VAL A 328 -25.07 1.03 -13.56
C VAL A 328 -26.42 0.39 -13.87
N ALA A 329 -26.73 0.30 -15.16
CA ALA A 329 -28.06 0.04 -15.71
C ALA A 329 -29.06 1.18 -15.52
N ASN A 330 -30.12 1.17 -16.34
CA ASN A 330 -31.13 2.21 -16.37
C ASN A 330 -32.55 1.63 -16.13
N LYS A 331 -32.73 0.83 -15.08
CA LYS A 331 -34.06 0.29 -14.69
C LYS A 331 -34.88 1.39 -14.01
N LYS A 332 -36.19 1.49 -14.31
CA LYS A 332 -37.12 2.31 -13.51
C LYS A 332 -37.32 1.63 -12.14
N LEU A 333 -36.99 2.36 -11.10
CA LEU A 333 -37.08 1.96 -9.70
C LEU A 333 -38.49 2.24 -9.18
N THR A 334 -38.85 1.57 -8.09
CA THR A 334 -40.16 1.75 -7.46
C THR A 334 -40.13 3.03 -6.62
N PRO A 335 -41.11 3.95 -6.79
CA PRO A 335 -41.24 5.11 -5.91
C PRO A 335 -41.28 4.70 -4.43
N GLY A 336 -40.61 5.48 -3.58
CA GLY A 336 -40.44 5.20 -2.16
C GLY A 336 -39.22 4.32 -1.82
N GLN A 337 -38.49 3.78 -2.80
CA GLN A 337 -37.21 3.10 -2.52
C GLN A 337 -36.17 4.09 -2.00
N ILE A 338 -35.51 3.76 -0.90
CA ILE A 338 -34.50 4.60 -0.24
C ILE A 338 -33.12 3.96 -0.40
N PHE A 339 -32.14 4.76 -0.79
CA PHE A 339 -30.72 4.38 -0.83
C PHE A 339 -29.93 5.27 0.14
N SER A 340 -29.32 4.69 1.18
CA SER A 340 -28.37 5.40 2.03
C SER A 340 -27.02 5.49 1.33
N ALA A 341 -26.63 6.70 0.92
CA ALA A 341 -25.37 6.97 0.28
C ALA A 341 -24.28 7.27 1.31
N ILE A 342 -24.62 7.91 2.43
CA ILE A 342 -23.74 8.10 3.59
C ILE A 342 -24.52 7.67 4.82
N SER A 343 -23.94 6.79 5.63
CA SER A 343 -24.42 6.48 6.97
C SER A 343 -23.52 7.13 8.03
N ASN A 344 -24.10 7.99 8.87
CA ASN A 344 -23.40 8.71 9.91
C ASN A 344 -23.65 8.07 11.28
N THR A 345 -22.68 7.32 11.79
CA THR A 345 -22.84 6.58 13.04
C THR A 345 -22.60 7.43 14.31
N SER A 346 -22.27 8.71 14.15
CA SER A 346 -22.18 9.62 15.30
C SER A 346 -23.57 10.03 15.80
N ALA A 347 -23.67 10.55 17.02
CA ALA A 347 -24.95 11.08 17.54
C ALA A 347 -25.35 12.43 16.90
N GLY A 348 -24.41 13.15 16.27
CA GLY A 348 -24.65 14.46 15.68
C GLY A 348 -25.11 14.37 14.22
N PRO A 349 -25.80 15.41 13.70
CA PRO A 349 -26.16 15.47 12.29
C PRO A 349 -24.93 15.55 11.37
N ILE A 350 -25.10 15.25 10.09
CA ILE A 350 -24.12 15.65 9.06
C ILE A 350 -24.00 17.17 9.10
N SER A 351 -22.77 17.68 9.22
CA SER A 351 -22.49 19.12 9.15
C SER A 351 -22.27 19.54 7.70
N GLY A 352 -23.13 20.41 7.16
CA GLY A 352 -23.07 20.88 5.77
C GLY A 352 -23.82 19.99 4.77
N THR A 353 -23.78 20.38 3.49
CA THR A 353 -24.38 19.65 2.36
C THR A 353 -23.47 19.77 1.13
N PHE A 354 -23.54 18.81 0.20
CA PHE A 354 -22.84 18.95 -1.08
C PHE A 354 -23.46 20.09 -1.89
N ALA A 355 -22.62 20.90 -2.55
CA ALA A 355 -23.04 22.12 -3.22
C ALA A 355 -24.06 21.87 -4.35
N ASN A 356 -23.97 20.73 -5.02
CA ASN A 356 -24.88 20.30 -6.08
C ASN A 356 -25.97 19.32 -5.61
N LEU A 357 -26.07 19.08 -4.29
CA LEU A 357 -27.07 18.19 -3.71
C LEU A 357 -27.66 18.76 -2.41
N PRO A 358 -28.37 19.90 -2.43
CA PRO A 358 -28.96 20.50 -1.23
C PRO A 358 -30.03 19.59 -0.57
N ASP A 359 -30.24 19.74 0.74
CA ASP A 359 -31.29 19.02 1.49
C ASP A 359 -32.68 19.31 0.90
N GLY A 360 -33.50 18.27 0.73
CA GLY A 360 -34.86 18.36 0.16
C GLY A 360 -34.93 18.57 -1.36
N SER A 361 -33.80 18.78 -2.04
CA SER A 361 -33.76 18.93 -3.50
C SER A 361 -34.14 17.64 -4.22
N THR A 362 -34.45 17.76 -5.52
CA THR A 362 -34.65 16.60 -6.41
C THR A 362 -33.71 16.68 -7.60
N PHE A 363 -33.28 15.52 -8.09
CA PHE A 363 -32.52 15.40 -9.32
C PHE A 363 -32.87 14.09 -10.04
N THR A 364 -32.57 14.02 -11.33
CA THR A 364 -32.86 12.84 -12.16
C THR A 364 -31.57 12.16 -12.59
N ALA A 365 -31.51 10.83 -12.47
CA ALA A 365 -30.47 10.01 -13.05
C ALA A 365 -31.08 8.85 -13.84
N GLY A 366 -30.94 8.91 -15.16
CA GLY A 366 -31.60 7.98 -16.08
C GLY A 366 -33.12 8.11 -15.99
N ARG A 367 -33.83 7.00 -15.76
CA ARG A 367 -35.31 6.96 -15.64
C ARG A 367 -35.83 7.19 -14.21
N ASN A 368 -34.99 7.64 -13.30
CA ASN A 368 -35.32 7.73 -11.87
C ASN A 368 -35.10 9.16 -11.39
N SER A 369 -36.10 9.71 -10.70
CA SER A 369 -35.98 10.94 -9.94
C SER A 369 -35.75 10.61 -8.48
N PHE A 370 -34.86 11.35 -7.81
CA PHE A 370 -34.49 11.14 -6.43
C PHE A 370 -34.72 12.42 -5.63
N GLN A 371 -35.35 12.30 -4.47
CA GLN A 371 -35.36 13.33 -3.43
C GLN A 371 -34.24 13.07 -2.44
N VAL A 372 -33.55 14.15 -2.06
CA VAL A 372 -32.40 14.14 -1.16
C VAL A 372 -32.86 14.42 0.27
N SER A 373 -32.31 13.69 1.24
CA SER A 373 -32.44 14.01 2.67
C SER A 373 -31.12 13.78 3.40
N TYR A 374 -30.71 14.74 4.25
CA TYR A 374 -29.57 14.61 5.18
C TYR A 374 -30.02 14.28 6.62
N LYS A 375 -31.31 13.99 6.82
CA LYS A 375 -31.96 13.79 8.13
C LYS A 375 -32.69 12.45 8.23
N SER A 376 -32.46 11.58 7.26
CA SER A 376 -33.13 10.28 7.12
C SER A 376 -32.35 9.16 7.83
N GLY A 377 -32.83 7.92 7.76
CA GLY A 377 -32.20 6.79 8.42
C GLY A 377 -32.49 6.77 9.92
N ASP A 378 -31.43 6.79 10.72
CA ASP A 378 -31.43 7.04 12.18
C ASP A 378 -31.53 8.54 12.54
N GLY A 379 -31.64 9.42 11.54
CA GLY A 379 -31.91 10.86 11.72
C GLY A 379 -30.80 11.78 11.22
N ASN A 380 -29.69 11.22 10.73
CA ASN A 380 -28.51 11.96 10.31
C ASN A 380 -27.79 11.33 9.09
N ASP A 381 -28.47 10.49 8.30
CA ASP A 381 -27.94 9.91 7.08
C ASP A 381 -28.25 10.75 5.83
N LEU A 382 -27.35 10.69 4.82
CA LEU A 382 -27.65 11.13 3.45
C LEU A 382 -28.34 9.99 2.69
N THR A 383 -29.64 10.15 2.40
CA THR A 383 -30.39 9.20 1.57
C THR A 383 -30.95 9.82 0.30
N LEU A 384 -31.16 8.95 -0.67
CA LEU A 384 -31.79 9.23 -1.96
C LEU A 384 -33.07 8.41 -2.05
N THR A 385 -34.23 9.07 -2.02
CA THR A 385 -35.54 8.43 -2.12
C THR A 385 -36.09 8.56 -3.54
N VAL A 386 -36.47 7.44 -4.16
CA VAL A 386 -37.07 7.46 -5.50
C VAL A 386 -38.44 8.13 -5.43
N VAL A 387 -38.65 9.16 -6.26
CA VAL A 387 -39.92 9.90 -6.37
C VAL A 387 -40.53 9.73 -7.77
N PRO A 388 -41.86 9.96 -7.92
CA PRO A 388 -42.58 9.74 -9.17
C PRO A 388 -41.98 10.39 -10.42
#